data_AF-A0AA96ITP9-F1
#
_entry.id   AF-A0AA96ITP9-F1
#
_cell.length_a   1.000
_cell.length_b   1.000
_cell.length_c   1.000
_cell.angle_alpha   90.00
_cell.angle_beta   90.00
_cell.angle_gamma   90.00
#
_symmetry.space_group_name_H-M   'P 1'
#
loop_
_entity.id
_entity.type
_entity.pdbx_description
1 polymer ?
#
loop_
_entity_poly.entity_id
_entity_poly.type
_entity_poly.pdbx_seq_one_letter_code
_entity_poly.pdbx_strand_id
1 'polypeptide(L)'
;MNRSTLLDKLRIGPWLVGAIITSIVVGILYPHQLGVLLWSLTKLCWGAYLGYWIDRSMFPYARPGAWVDSDADRPLLPQFMLRRVIIIAAAILALGLGV
;
A
#
# COMPACT_ATOMS: atom_id res chain seq x y z
N MET A 1 -6.02 -0.34 29.37
CA MET A 1 -4.86 -0.15 28.47
C MET A 1 -4.54 -1.51 27.82
N ASN A 2 -5.05 -1.73 26.61
CA ASN A 2 -5.16 -3.04 25.95
C ASN A 2 -3.80 -3.61 25.49
N ARG A 3 -3.40 -4.75 26.06
CA ARG A 3 -2.20 -5.53 25.67
C ARG A 3 -2.26 -6.12 24.24
N SER A 4 -3.38 -6.01 23.53
CA SER A 4 -3.52 -6.45 22.13
C SER A 4 -2.85 -5.52 21.11
N THR A 5 -2.55 -4.27 21.48
CA THR A 5 -2.09 -3.24 20.53
C THR A 5 -0.66 -3.44 20.00
N LEU A 6 0.23 -4.10 20.75
CA LEU A 6 1.62 -4.33 20.33
C LEU A 6 1.76 -5.58 19.43
N LEU A 7 1.04 -6.65 19.74
CA LEU A 7 1.03 -7.87 18.92
C LEU A 7 0.34 -7.65 17.57
N ASP A 8 -0.73 -6.84 17.53
CA ASP A 8 -1.38 -6.48 16.27
C ASP A 8 -0.48 -5.60 15.38
N LYS A 9 0.34 -4.72 15.97
CA LYS A 9 1.37 -3.97 15.24
C LYS A 9 2.49 -4.85 14.71
N LEU A 10 2.80 -5.96 15.41
CA LEU A 10 3.86 -6.88 15.02
C LEU A 10 3.46 -7.90 13.93
N ARG A 11 2.20 -7.95 13.48
CA ARG A 11 1.75 -8.89 12.43
C ARG A 11 2.50 -8.74 11.11
N ILE A 12 2.94 -7.52 10.79
CA ILE A 12 3.76 -7.23 9.61
C ILE A 12 5.26 -7.49 9.87
N GLY A 13 5.65 -7.64 11.14
CA GLY A 13 7.02 -7.84 11.60
C GLY A 13 7.74 -9.00 10.92
N PRO A 14 7.16 -10.22 10.87
CA PRO A 14 7.81 -11.36 10.20
C PRO A 14 8.12 -11.11 8.71
N TRP A 15 7.20 -10.46 8.00
CA TRP A 15 7.36 -10.13 6.58
C TRP A 15 8.42 -9.05 6.36
N LEU A 16 8.47 -8.04 7.22
CA LEU A 16 9.49 -7.00 7.17
C LEU A 16 10.88 -7.58 7.46
N VAL A 17 11.01 -8.44 8.49
CA VAL A 17 12.26 -9.13 8.83
C VAL A 17 12.74 -9.99 7.67
N GLY A 18 11.84 -10.76 7.05
CA GLY A 18 12.15 -11.55 5.86
C GLY A 18 12.68 -10.68 4.72
N ALA A 19 12.00 -9.58 4.39
CA ALA A 19 12.41 -8.66 3.32
C ALA A 19 13.79 -8.03 3.57
N ILE A 20 14.11 -7.67 4.83
CA ILE A 20 15.42 -7.13 5.20
C ILE A 20 16.51 -8.20 5.03
N ILE A 21 16.30 -9.41 5.55
CA ILE A 21 17.28 -10.51 5.45
C ILE A 21 17.56 -10.82 3.98
N THR A 22 16.53 -10.99 3.15
CA THR A 22 16.71 -11.29 1.73
C THR A 22 17.41 -10.15 0.98
N SER A 23 17.09 -8.89 1.31
CA SER A 23 17.74 -7.73 0.69
C SER A 23 19.23 -7.65 1.05
N ILE A 24 19.60 -7.98 2.29
CA ILE A 24 21.00 -8.04 2.74
C ILE A 24 21.75 -9.15 1.99
N VAL A 25 21.17 -10.35 1.89
CA VAL A 25 21.77 -11.48 1.15
C VAL A 25 22.00 -11.13 -0.32
N VAL A 26 21.01 -10.51 -0.99
CA VAL A 26 21.16 -10.02 -2.37
C VAL A 26 22.23 -8.94 -2.45
N GLY A 27 22.31 -8.04 -1.48
CA GLY A 27 23.33 -6.99 -1.43
C GLY A 27 24.76 -7.51 -1.32
N ILE A 28 24.97 -8.61 -0.59
CA ILE A 28 26.27 -9.27 -0.45
C ILE A 28 26.63 -10.05 -1.72
N LEU A 29 25.68 -10.79 -2.30
CA LEU A 29 25.94 -11.65 -3.48
C LEU A 29 25.99 -10.86 -4.79
N TYR A 30 25.13 -9.86 -4.96
CA TYR A 30 24.92 -9.11 -6.19
C TYR A 30 24.64 -7.62 -5.91
N PRO A 31 25.67 -6.84 -5.51
CA PRO A 31 25.49 -5.45 -5.05
C PRO A 31 24.85 -4.53 -6.11
N HIS A 32 25.05 -4.82 -7.40
CA HIS A 32 24.44 -4.07 -8.50
C HIS A 32 22.91 -4.20 -8.55
N GLN A 33 22.33 -5.30 -8.04
CA GLN A 33 20.88 -5.54 -8.08
C GLN A 33 20.12 -4.70 -7.06
N LEU A 34 20.80 -4.19 -6.01
CA LEU A 34 20.18 -3.27 -5.06
C LEU A 34 19.71 -1.97 -5.73
N GLY A 35 20.44 -1.49 -6.74
CA GLY A 35 20.02 -0.34 -7.52
C GLY A 35 18.73 -0.59 -8.31
N VAL A 36 18.60 -1.78 -8.90
CA VAL A 36 17.38 -2.20 -9.64
C VAL A 36 16.20 -2.39 -8.68
N LEU A 37 16.45 -2.93 -7.49
CA LEU A 37 15.44 -3.05 -6.44
C LEU A 37 14.95 -1.67 -5.99
N LEU A 38 15.87 -0.74 -5.74
CA LEU A 38 15.56 0.63 -5.34
C LEU A 38 14.76 1.37 -6.42
N TRP A 39 15.15 1.19 -7.69
CA TRP A 39 14.41 1.72 -8.84
C TRP A 39 12.97 1.18 -8.87
N SER A 40 12.81 -0.14 -8.70
CA SER A 40 11.50 -0.80 -8.70
C SER A 40 10.62 -0.34 -7.53
N LEU A 41 11.18 -0.21 -6.32
CA LEU A 41 10.49 0.32 -5.15
C LEU A 41 10.08 1.78 -5.35
N THR A 42 10.91 2.59 -5.99
CA THR A 42 10.58 3.98 -6.32
C THR A 42 9.34 4.04 -7.21
N LYS A 43 9.26 3.19 -8.26
CA LYS A 43 8.07 3.08 -9.12
C LYS A 43 6.82 2.68 -8.33
N LEU A 44 6.94 1.70 -7.42
CA LEU A 44 5.84 1.25 -6.56
C LEU A 44 5.32 2.38 -5.65
N CYS A 45 6.21 3.15 -5.02
CA CYS A 45 5.86 4.30 -4.18
C CYS A 45 5.13 5.38 -4.98
N TRP A 46 5.64 5.72 -6.17
CA TRP A 46 4.97 6.68 -7.07
C TRP A 46 3.61 6.17 -7.53
N GLY A 47 3.47 4.88 -7.82
CA GLY A 47 2.19 4.26 -8.20
C GLY A 47 1.15 4.32 -7.09
N ALA A 48 1.58 4.04 -5.86
CA ALA A 48 0.71 4.17 -4.69
C ALA A 48 0.26 5.62 -4.48
N TYR A 49 1.18 6.58 -4.59
CA TYR A 49 0.87 8.00 -4.48
C TYR A 49 -0.12 8.44 -5.56
N LEU A 50 0.16 8.14 -6.84
CA LEU A 50 -0.70 8.49 -7.95
C LEU A 50 -2.08 7.83 -7.84
N GLY A 51 -2.15 6.53 -7.54
CA GLY A 51 -3.42 5.82 -7.38
C GLY A 51 -4.29 6.42 -6.28
N TYR A 52 -3.69 6.84 -5.15
CA TYR A 52 -4.40 7.53 -4.09
C TYR A 52 -4.97 8.89 -4.54
N TRP A 53 -4.18 9.67 -5.29
CA TRP A 53 -4.65 10.97 -5.81
C TRP A 53 -5.69 10.83 -6.91
N ILE A 54 -5.60 9.79 -7.76
CA ILE A 54 -6.60 9.49 -8.78
C ILE A 54 -7.96 9.17 -8.13
N ASP A 55 -8.00 8.32 -7.10
CA ASP A 55 -9.23 8.07 -6.33
C ASP A 55 -9.82 9.38 -5.77
N ARG A 56 -8.97 10.25 -5.24
CA ARG A 56 -9.36 11.55 -4.66
C ARG A 56 -9.91 12.53 -5.70
N SER A 57 -9.37 12.56 -6.91
CA SER A 57 -9.80 13.46 -7.98
C SER A 57 -11.09 12.99 -8.67
N MET A 58 -11.27 11.68 -8.87
CA MET A 58 -12.47 11.15 -9.53
C MET A 58 -13.69 11.13 -8.62
N PHE A 59 -13.50 10.97 -7.30
CA PHE A 59 -14.60 10.82 -6.33
C PHE A 59 -14.49 11.80 -5.16
N PRO A 60 -14.62 13.11 -5.39
CA PRO A 60 -14.53 14.11 -4.32
C PRO A 60 -15.63 13.96 -3.24
N TYR A 61 -16.81 13.47 -3.62
CA TYR A 61 -18.00 13.32 -2.74
C TYR A 61 -18.03 12.00 -1.95
N ALA A 62 -17.48 10.91 -2.49
CA ALA A 62 -17.59 9.57 -1.90
C ALA A 62 -16.36 9.22 -1.04
N ARG A 63 -15.91 10.18 -0.20
CA ARG A 63 -14.68 10.04 0.57
C ARG A 63 -14.93 9.21 1.83
N PRO A 64 -14.25 8.07 2.06
CA PRO A 64 -14.59 7.18 3.16
C PRO A 64 -14.57 7.84 4.55
N GLY A 65 -13.67 8.79 4.78
CA GLY A 65 -13.59 9.53 6.05
C GLY A 65 -14.73 10.51 6.30
N ALA A 66 -15.50 10.89 5.28
CA ALA A 66 -16.68 11.75 5.43
C ALA A 66 -17.93 10.97 5.88
N TRP A 67 -17.92 9.65 5.71
CA TRP A 67 -19.08 8.77 5.94
C TRP A 67 -18.90 7.83 7.14
N VAL A 68 -17.82 8.01 7.93
CA VAL A 68 -17.50 7.16 9.09
C VAL A 68 -18.52 7.30 10.23
N ASP A 69 -19.05 8.51 10.43
CA ASP A 69 -19.97 8.82 11.54
C ASP A 69 -21.45 8.66 11.19
N SER A 70 -21.79 8.45 9.91
CA SER A 70 -23.19 8.26 9.48
C SER A 70 -23.59 6.79 9.57
N ASP A 71 -24.44 6.44 10.56
CA ASP A 71 -24.96 5.09 10.76
C ASP A 71 -25.68 4.52 9.52
N ALA A 72 -26.32 5.38 8.72
CA ALA A 72 -27.00 4.99 7.47
C ALA A 72 -26.04 4.53 6.37
N ASP A 73 -24.80 5.05 6.35
CA ASP A 73 -23.84 4.85 5.25
C ASP A 73 -22.71 3.87 5.61
N ARG A 74 -22.68 3.39 6.86
CA ARG A 74 -21.79 2.31 7.31
C ARG A 74 -21.76 1.08 6.41
N PRO A 75 -22.88 0.57 5.85
CA PRO A 75 -22.83 -0.58 4.95
C PRO A 75 -22.16 -0.27 3.59
N LEU A 76 -22.04 1.01 3.20
CA LEU A 76 -21.43 1.45 1.95
C LEU A 76 -19.92 1.72 2.07
N LEU A 77 -19.41 1.94 3.30
CA LEU A 77 -17.99 2.14 3.57
C LEU A 77 -17.07 1.06 2.96
N PRO A 78 -17.38 -0.26 3.04
CA PRO A 78 -16.56 -1.30 2.43
C PRO A 78 -16.45 -1.15 0.91
N GLN A 79 -17.51 -0.67 0.23
CA GLN A 79 -17.51 -0.49 -1.23
C GLN A 79 -16.59 0.65 -1.65
N PHE A 80 -16.61 1.77 -0.92
CA PHE A 80 -15.68 2.88 -1.17
C PHE A 80 -14.22 2.48 -0.92
N MET A 81 -13.97 1.66 0.11
CA MET A 81 -12.64 1.11 0.39
C MET A 81 -12.19 0.13 -0.70
N LEU A 82 -13.09 -0.74 -1.18
CA LEU A 82 -12.79 -1.68 -2.26
C LEU A 82 -12.40 -0.93 -3.55
N ARG A 83 -13.16 0.09 -3.94
CA ARG A 83 -12.86 0.95 -5.09
C ARG A 83 -11.46 1.58 -4.98
N ARG A 84 -11.15 2.17 -3.83
CA ARG A 84 -9.84 2.78 -3.58
C ARG A 84 -8.72 1.76 -3.70
N VAL A 85 -8.89 0.57 -3.11
CA VAL A 85 -7.89 -0.50 -3.19
C VAL A 85 -7.68 -0.95 -4.64
N ILE A 86 -8.75 -1.08 -5.44
CA ILE A 86 -8.66 -1.48 -6.85
C ILE A 86 -7.91 -0.42 -7.68
N ILE A 87 -8.21 0.87 -7.51
CA ILE A 87 -7.54 1.96 -8.24
C ILE A 87 -6.05 2.01 -7.90
N ILE A 88 -5.71 1.92 -6.60
CA ILE A 88 -4.33 1.91 -6.14
C ILE A 88 -3.59 0.67 -6.65
N ALA A 89 -4.21 -0.52 -6.58
CA ALA A 89 -3.62 -1.75 -7.10
C ALA A 89 -3.38 -1.65 -8.61
N ALA A 90 -4.34 -1.14 -9.38
CA ALA A 90 -4.19 -0.94 -10.82
C ALA A 90 -3.04 0.01 -11.16
N ALA A 91 -2.90 1.13 -10.44
CA ALA A 91 -1.81 2.07 -10.64
C ALA A 91 -0.43 1.46 -10.32
N ILE A 92 -0.34 0.71 -9.22
CA ILE A 92 0.87 0.00 -8.82
C ILE A 92 1.25 -1.09 -9.85
N LEU A 93 0.27 -1.88 -10.31
CA LEU A 93 0.49 -2.92 -11.31
C LEU A 93 0.91 -2.31 -12.66
N ALA A 94 0.28 -1.22 -13.09
CA ALA A 94 0.64 -0.55 -14.35
C ALA A 94 2.10 -0.05 -14.33
N LEU A 95 2.55 0.58 -13.24
CA LEU A 95 3.93 1.03 -13.10
C LEU A 95 4.92 -0.12 -12.81
N GLY A 96 4.45 -1.21 -12.21
CA GLY A 96 5.25 -2.40 -11.95
C GLY A 96 5.49 -3.24 -13.22
N LEU A 97 4.50 -3.32 -14.11
CA LEU A 97 4.57 -4.06 -15.39
C LEU A 97 5.21 -3.25 -16.52
N GLY A 98 5.13 -1.91 -16.46
CA GLY A 98 5.93 -1.04 -17.31
C GLY A 98 7.39 -1.15 -16.90
N VAL A 99 8.09 -2.16 -17.44
CA VAL A 99 9.54 -2.38 -17.25
C VAL A 99 10.29 -1.13 -17.68
#